data_AF-A0A7X8TMM2-F1
#
_entry.id   AF-A0A7X8TMM2-F1
#
_cell.length_a   1.000
_cell.length_b   1.000
_cell.length_c   1.000
_cell.angle_alpha   90.00
_cell.angle_beta   90.00
_cell.angle_gamma   90.00
#
_symmetry.space_group_name_H-M   'P 1'
#
loop_
_entity.id
_entity.type
_entity.pdbx_description
1 polymer ?
#
loop_
_entity_poly.entity_id
_entity_poly.type
_entity_poly.pdbx_seq_one_letter_code
_entity_poly.pdbx_strand_id
1 'polypeptide(L)'
;MANGQQLAQENLNKFEIWKATKSDSDYKSMIHRGKLNRGEISKQADIGKSAFRQNPALAKALEDLENYLRSIGILPSPVGKSSATRASPSKERDKSASKVRHLEAENNKLRSEILELKAKLARYSELEDVINTMGNIL
;
A
#
# COMPACT_ATOMS: atom_id res chain seq x y z
N MET A 1 -8.45 21.97 31.17
CA MET A 1 -7.09 21.61 30.71
C MET A 1 -7.17 20.19 30.15
N ALA A 2 -7.03 20.00 28.84
CA ALA A 2 -7.06 18.65 28.26
C ALA A 2 -5.85 17.87 28.79
N ASN A 3 -6.08 16.67 29.32
CA ASN A 3 -5.04 15.84 29.88
C ASN A 3 -4.03 15.46 28.77
N GLY A 4 -2.74 15.39 29.07
CA GLY A 4 -1.71 15.09 28.05
C GLY A 4 -1.96 13.76 27.32
N GLN A 5 -2.61 12.81 28.00
CA GLN A 5 -3.06 11.53 27.42
C GLN A 5 -4.22 11.70 26.43
N GLN A 6 -5.17 12.61 26.69
CA GLN A 6 -6.28 12.87 25.77
C GLN A 6 -5.77 13.52 24.48
N LEU A 7 -4.84 14.47 24.60
CA LEU A 7 -4.20 15.09 23.43
C LEU A 7 -3.37 14.09 22.63
N ALA A 8 -2.71 13.14 23.29
CA ALA A 8 -2.02 12.04 22.61
C ALA A 8 -2.99 11.17 21.80
N GLN A 9 -4.14 10.83 22.38
CA GLN A 9 -5.16 10.03 21.70
C GLN A 9 -5.79 10.78 20.51
N GLU A 10 -6.05 12.08 20.67
CA GLU A 10 -6.60 12.92 19.60
C GLU A 10 -5.64 12.97 18.39
N ASN A 11 -4.34 13.16 18.65
CA ASN A 11 -3.33 13.16 17.58
C ASN A 11 -3.24 11.80 16.86
N LEU A 12 -3.42 10.69 17.58
CA LEU A 12 -3.45 9.37 16.97
C LEU A 12 -4.70 9.21 16.08
N ASN A 13 -5.86 9.66 16.54
CA ASN A 13 -7.09 9.60 15.75
C ASN A 13 -6.98 10.45 14.48
N LYS A 14 -6.46 11.67 14.58
CA LYS A 14 -6.17 12.53 13.42
C LYS A 14 -5.25 11.83 12.41
N PHE A 15 -4.24 11.10 12.90
CA PHE A 15 -3.32 10.36 12.05
C PHE A 15 -4.01 9.20 11.32
N GLU A 16 -4.85 8.42 11.99
CA GLU A 16 -5.59 7.32 11.37
C GLU A 16 -6.61 7.83 10.33
N ILE A 17 -7.32 8.92 10.62
CA ILE A 17 -8.24 9.55 9.65
C ILE A 17 -7.47 10.05 8.42
N TRP A 18 -6.34 10.72 8.64
CA TRP A 18 -5.46 11.16 7.55
C TRP A 18 -4.97 9.98 6.73
N LYS A 19 -4.51 8.90 7.37
CA LYS A 19 -4.06 7.67 6.72
C LYS A 19 -5.15 7.05 5.85
N ALA A 20 -6.38 6.98 6.34
CA ALA A 20 -7.52 6.44 5.59
C ALA A 20 -7.91 7.30 4.37
N THR A 21 -7.59 8.60 4.38
CA THR A 21 -7.90 9.53 3.29
C THR A 21 -6.86 9.48 2.16
N LYS A 22 -5.70 8.86 2.39
CA LYS A 22 -4.58 8.85 1.43
C LYS A 22 -4.57 7.61 0.57
N SER A 23 -4.22 7.81 -0.70
CA SER A 23 -3.98 6.76 -1.67
C SER A 23 -2.50 6.38 -1.73
N ASP A 24 -2.23 5.19 -2.28
CA ASP A 24 -0.88 4.69 -2.56
C ASP A 24 -0.03 5.68 -3.39
N SER A 25 -0.65 6.42 -4.31
CA SER A 25 0.01 7.47 -5.09
C SER A 25 0.40 8.69 -4.27
N ASP A 26 -0.42 9.08 -3.28
CA ASP A 26 -0.12 10.23 -2.42
C ASP A 26 1.12 9.95 -1.56
N TYR A 27 1.26 8.71 -1.08
CA TYR A 27 2.43 8.31 -0.31
C TYR A 27 3.72 8.43 -1.10
N LYS A 28 3.71 8.12 -2.42
CA LYS A 28 4.90 8.25 -3.28
C LYS A 28 5.41 9.69 -3.35
N SER A 29 4.51 10.67 -3.44
CA SER A 29 4.86 12.08 -3.49
C SER A 29 5.44 12.60 -2.16
N MET A 30 5.14 11.94 -1.04
CA MET A 30 5.62 12.31 0.30
C MET A 30 6.89 11.57 0.74
N ILE A 31 7.50 10.76 -0.13
CA ILE A 31 8.74 10.05 0.18
C ILE A 31 9.90 11.05 0.18
N HIS A 32 10.58 11.15 1.31
CA HIS A 32 11.78 11.95 1.46
C HIS A 32 12.87 11.17 2.19
N ARG A 33 14.02 10.95 1.52
CA ARG A 33 15.18 10.21 2.06
C ARG A 33 14.81 8.81 2.60
N GLY A 34 13.98 8.07 1.87
CA GLY A 34 13.58 6.69 2.21
C GLY A 34 12.66 6.54 3.43
N LYS A 35 12.04 7.65 3.86
CA LYS A 35 11.01 7.71 4.90
C LYS A 35 9.89 8.62 4.45
N LEU A 36 8.75 8.58 5.13
CA LEU A 36 7.70 9.58 4.88
C LEU A 36 8.11 10.93 5.46
N ASN A 37 7.80 12.01 4.74
CA ASN A 37 8.10 13.36 5.19
C ASN A 37 7.19 13.76 6.36
N ARG A 38 7.68 13.57 7.60
CA ARG A 38 6.98 13.97 8.83
C ARG A 38 6.53 15.43 8.85
N GLY A 39 7.24 16.32 8.14
CA GLY A 39 6.87 17.72 8.02
C GLY A 39 5.64 17.94 7.15
N GLU A 40 5.46 17.16 6.09
CA GLU A 40 4.26 17.19 5.26
C GLU A 40 3.08 16.50 5.96
N ILE A 41 3.32 15.36 6.61
CA ILE A 41 2.27 14.69 7.41
C ILE A 41 1.75 15.65 8.49
N SER A 42 2.64 16.34 9.20
CA SER A 42 2.27 17.33 10.21
C SER A 42 1.33 18.42 9.67
N LYS A 43 1.60 18.93 8.47
CA LYS A 43 0.77 19.96 7.82
C LYS A 43 -0.57 19.41 7.34
N GLN A 44 -0.59 18.20 6.80
CA GLN A 44 -1.79 17.62 6.20
C GLN A 44 -2.73 16.99 7.22
N ALA A 45 -2.19 16.38 8.27
CA ALA A 45 -2.97 15.75 9.33
C ALA A 45 -3.33 16.74 10.47
N ASP A 46 -2.86 17.99 10.39
CA ASP A 46 -2.98 19.01 11.43
C ASP A 46 -2.46 18.51 12.80
N ILE A 47 -1.31 17.84 12.77
CA ILE A 47 -0.63 17.29 13.95
C ILE A 47 0.66 18.05 14.14
N GLY A 48 0.90 18.60 15.33
CA GLY A 48 2.17 19.27 15.63
C GLY A 48 3.38 18.35 15.46
N LYS A 49 4.48 18.85 14.88
CA LYS A 49 5.73 18.07 14.70
C LYS A 49 6.25 17.45 16.00
N SER A 50 6.01 18.10 17.14
CA SER A 50 6.39 17.62 18.47
C SER A 50 5.63 16.34 18.88
N ALA A 51 4.39 16.15 18.41
CA ALA A 51 3.58 14.98 18.74
C ALA A 51 4.22 13.69 18.23
N PHE A 52 4.86 13.70 17.04
CA PHE A 52 5.60 12.54 16.52
C PHE A 52 6.80 12.13 17.38
N ARG A 53 7.27 13.00 18.28
CA ARG A 53 8.35 12.71 19.24
C ARG A 53 7.81 12.39 20.64
N GLN A 54 6.77 13.09 21.07
CA GLN A 54 6.24 13.00 22.43
C GLN A 54 5.20 11.90 22.62
N ASN A 55 4.53 11.46 21.56
CA ASN A 55 3.53 10.40 21.60
C ASN A 55 4.11 9.09 21.03
N PRO A 56 4.47 8.11 21.88
CA PRO A 56 5.01 6.83 21.43
C PRO A 56 4.03 6.04 20.56
N ALA A 57 2.73 6.14 20.82
CA ALA A 57 1.72 5.43 20.05
C ALA A 57 1.64 5.96 18.61
N LEU A 58 1.71 7.28 18.44
CA LEU A 58 1.77 7.91 17.10
C LEU A 58 3.07 7.55 16.37
N ALA A 59 4.20 7.52 17.08
CA ALA A 59 5.48 7.13 16.50
C ALA A 59 5.45 5.68 15.99
N LYS A 60 4.86 4.77 16.77
CA LYS A 60 4.66 3.37 16.37
C LYS A 60 3.72 3.23 15.17
N ALA A 61 2.58 3.93 15.18
CA ALA A 61 1.64 3.91 14.06
C ALA A 61 2.27 4.40 12.75
N LEU A 62 3.14 5.41 12.82
CA LEU A 62 3.92 5.89 11.68
C LEU A 62 4.93 4.84 11.19
N GLU A 63 5.63 4.17 12.10
CA GLU A 63 6.58 3.10 11.77
C GLU A 63 5.87 1.90 11.12
N ASP A 64 4.72 1.49 11.65
CA ASP A 64 3.89 0.43 11.09
C ASP A 64 3.40 0.80 9.68
N LEU A 65 2.99 2.05 9.47
CA LEU A 65 2.65 2.55 8.13
C LEU A 65 3.85 2.48 7.19
N GLU A 66 5.03 2.95 7.60
CA GLU A 66 6.23 2.86 6.77
C GLU A 66 6.61 1.41 6.44
N ASN A 67 6.46 0.48 7.38
CA ASN A 67 6.71 -0.95 7.17
C ASN A 67 5.69 -1.56 6.20
N TYR A 68 4.41 -1.21 6.33
CA TYR A 68 3.38 -1.59 5.37
C TYR A 68 3.74 -1.07 3.96
N LEU A 69 4.07 0.22 3.83
CA LEU A 69 4.48 0.81 2.55
C LEU A 69 5.74 0.17 1.95
N ARG A 70 6.67 -0.33 2.78
CA ARG A 70 7.82 -1.13 2.32
C ARG A 70 7.39 -2.51 1.82
N SER A 71 6.46 -3.17 2.51
CA SER A 71 5.98 -4.51 2.12
C SER A 71 5.29 -4.50 0.76
N ILE A 72 4.56 -3.43 0.43
CA ILE A 72 3.91 -3.23 -0.87
C ILE A 72 4.83 -2.57 -1.91
N GLY A 73 6.09 -2.28 -1.56
CA GLY A 73 7.10 -1.74 -2.49
C GLY A 73 6.95 -0.26 -2.84
N ILE A 74 6.14 0.51 -2.11
CA ILE A 74 5.99 1.96 -2.31
C ILE A 74 7.17 2.73 -1.72
N LEU A 75 7.61 2.36 -0.51
CA LEU A 75 8.72 3.02 0.17
C LEU A 75 10.03 2.25 -0.06
N PRO A 76 11.12 2.89 -0.53
CA PRO A 76 12.41 2.22 -0.68
C PRO A 76 12.99 1.80 0.68
N SER A 77 13.84 0.78 0.68
CA SER A 77 14.51 0.26 1.88
C SER A 77 15.19 1.41 2.65
N PRO A 78 15.11 1.43 4.00
CA PRO A 78 15.60 2.54 4.80
C PRO A 78 17.06 2.86 4.48
N VAL A 79 17.33 4.16 4.30
CA VAL A 79 18.66 4.71 4.04
C VAL A 79 19.56 4.34 5.23
N GLY A 80 20.39 3.32 5.03
CA GLY A 80 21.13 2.60 6.08
C GLY A 80 21.53 1.18 5.66
N LYS A 81 20.84 0.60 4.66
CA LYS A 81 21.27 -0.60 3.92
C LYS A 81 21.39 -0.39 2.41
N SER A 82 21.62 0.85 1.99
CA SER A 82 22.22 1.11 0.68
C SER A 82 23.68 1.43 0.90
N SER A 83 24.53 0.45 0.57
CA SER A 83 25.91 0.71 0.20
C SER A 83 25.96 1.99 -0.64
N ALA A 84 26.88 2.87 -0.29
CA ALA A 84 27.22 3.99 -1.14
C ALA A 84 27.62 3.46 -2.53
N THR A 85 26.72 3.60 -3.50
CA THR A 85 27.06 3.55 -4.92
C THR A 85 26.59 4.86 -5.55
N ARG A 86 27.34 5.92 -5.27
CA ARG A 86 27.65 6.88 -6.33
C ARG A 86 28.45 6.11 -7.38
N ALA A 87 27.80 5.54 -8.39
CA ALA A 87 28.48 5.00 -9.56
C ALA A 87 27.55 5.06 -10.78
N SER A 88 28.00 5.84 -11.77
CA SER A 88 27.73 5.90 -13.21
C SER A 88 26.54 5.16 -13.85
N PRO A 89 25.95 5.73 -14.92
CA PRO A 89 24.82 5.14 -15.62
C PRO A 89 25.31 4.04 -16.58
N SER A 90 25.22 2.76 -16.21
CA SER A 90 25.22 1.63 -17.17
C SER A 90 25.29 0.24 -16.50
N LYS A 91 24.19 -0.24 -15.87
CA LYS A 91 23.84 -1.68 -15.83
C LYS A 91 22.53 -2.03 -15.13
N GLU A 92 21.99 -1.15 -14.30
CA GLU A 92 20.78 -1.47 -13.50
C GLU A 92 19.47 -1.42 -14.31
N ARG A 93 19.46 -0.73 -15.46
CA ARG A 93 18.28 -0.71 -16.35
C ARG A 93 17.94 -2.09 -16.92
N ASP A 94 18.92 -2.94 -17.20
CA ASP A 94 18.67 -4.27 -17.79
C ASP A 94 18.03 -5.26 -16.80
N LYS A 95 18.48 -5.28 -15.54
CA LYS A 95 17.88 -6.15 -14.52
C LYS A 95 16.45 -5.71 -14.19
N SER A 96 16.20 -4.41 -14.08
CA SER A 96 14.87 -3.87 -13.84
C SER A 96 13.92 -4.15 -15.01
N ALA A 97 14.36 -3.98 -16.26
CA ALA A 97 13.55 -4.32 -17.43
C ALA A 97 13.23 -5.83 -17.52
N SER A 98 14.17 -6.71 -17.18
CA SER A 98 13.93 -8.16 -17.16
C SER A 98 12.90 -8.58 -16.10
N LYS A 99 12.94 -7.96 -14.92
CA LYS A 99 11.99 -8.23 -13.83
C LYS A 99 10.59 -7.69 -14.15
N VAL A 100 10.51 -6.52 -14.77
CA VAL A 100 9.24 -5.96 -15.27
C VAL A 100 8.60 -6.89 -16.30
N ARG A 101 9.36 -7.35 -17.30
CA ARG A 101 8.86 -8.28 -18.32
C ARG A 101 8.40 -9.61 -17.73
N HIS A 102 9.11 -10.14 -16.73
CA HIS A 102 8.71 -11.37 -16.05
C HIS A 102 7.38 -11.20 -15.28
N LEU A 103 7.25 -10.10 -14.54
CA LEU A 103 6.03 -9.78 -13.78
C LEU A 103 4.83 -9.46 -14.69
N GLU A 104 5.07 -8.83 -15.85
CA GLU A 104 4.04 -8.60 -16.87
C GLU A 104 3.54 -9.91 -17.49
N ALA A 105 4.46 -10.83 -17.80
CA ALA A 105 4.11 -12.15 -18.30
C ALA A 105 3.28 -12.95 -17.27
N GLU A 106 3.67 -12.90 -16.00
CA GLU A 106 2.94 -13.54 -14.91
C GLU A 106 1.54 -12.92 -14.71
N ASN A 107 1.43 -11.59 -14.77
CA ASN A 107 0.14 -10.90 -14.71
C ASN A 107 -0.80 -11.31 -15.85
N ASN A 108 -0.28 -11.38 -17.07
CA ASN A 108 -1.08 -11.80 -18.22
C ASN A 108 -1.54 -13.25 -18.09
N LYS A 109 -0.67 -14.14 -17.61
CA LYS A 109 -1.04 -15.54 -17.32
C LYS A 109 -2.15 -15.62 -16.28
N LEU A 110 -1.99 -14.95 -15.14
CA LEU A 110 -3.00 -14.94 -14.07
C LEU A 110 -4.33 -14.34 -14.55
N ARG A 111 -4.30 -13.29 -15.37
CA ARG A 111 -5.51 -12.70 -15.96
C ARG A 111 -6.22 -13.67 -16.90
N SER A 112 -5.48 -14.44 -17.69
CA SER A 112 -6.08 -15.46 -18.57
C SER A 112 -6.74 -16.59 -17.77
N GLU A 113 -6.11 -17.03 -16.68
CA GLU A 113 -6.64 -18.08 -15.81
C GLU A 113 -7.91 -17.61 -15.07
N ILE A 114 -7.92 -16.36 -14.60
CA ILE A 114 -9.13 -15.73 -14.04
C ILE A 114 -10.27 -15.69 -15.08
N LEU A 115 -9.97 -15.35 -16.33
CA LEU A 115 -10.96 -15.29 -17.38
C LEU A 115 -11.53 -16.68 -17.70
N GLU A 116 -10.68 -17.70 -17.77
CA GLU A 116 -11.11 -19.08 -17.99
C GLU A 116 -11.96 -19.61 -16.82
N LEU A 117 -11.55 -19.37 -15.58
CA LEU A 117 -12.31 -19.76 -14.39
C LEU A 117 -13.67 -19.06 -14.34
N LYS A 118 -13.74 -17.77 -14.69
CA LYS A 118 -15.01 -17.04 -14.79
C LYS A 118 -15.91 -17.61 -15.89
N ALA A 119 -15.37 -17.99 -17.04
CA ALA A 119 -16.15 -18.62 -18.10
C ALA A 119 -16.72 -19.98 -17.66
N LYS A 120 -15.94 -20.78 -16.92
CA LYS A 120 -16.43 -22.05 -16.33
C LYS A 120 -17.56 -21.81 -15.33
N LEU A 121 -17.43 -20.80 -14.47
CA LEU A 121 -18.49 -20.43 -13.52
C LEU A 121 -19.76 -19.96 -14.22
N ALA A 122 -19.64 -19.15 -15.27
CA ALA A 122 -20.80 -18.71 -16.06
C ALA A 122 -21.54 -19.91 -16.67
N ARG A 123 -20.81 -20.87 -17.25
CA ARG A 123 -21.40 -22.11 -17.77
C ARG A 123 -22.12 -22.93 -16.70
N TYR A 124 -21.59 -22.98 -15.47
CA TYR A 124 -22.27 -23.68 -14.36
C TYR A 124 -23.54 -22.94 -13.90
N SER A 125 -23.52 -21.60 -13.90
CA SER A 125 -24.72 -20.79 -13.62
C SER A 125 -25.83 -21.05 -14.63
N GLU A 126 -25.50 -21.12 -15.92
CA GLU A 126 -26.48 -21.46 -16.96
C GLU A 126 -27.05 -22.88 -16.77
N LEU A 127 -26.22 -23.83 -16.32
CA LEU A 127 -26.67 -25.19 -16.01
C LEU A 127 -27.61 -25.20 -14.79
N GLU A 128 -27.31 -24.40 -13.77
CA GLU A 128 -28.14 -24.22 -12.59
C GLU A 128 -29.50 -23.60 -12.95
N ASP A 129 -29.54 -22.61 -13.84
CA ASP A 129 -30.78 -22.02 -14.35
C ASP A 129 -31.62 -23.05 -15.14
N VAL A 130 -30.98 -23.90 -15.96
CA VAL A 130 -31.67 -24.99 -16.66
C VAL A 130 -32.21 -26.04 -15.69
N ILE A 131 -31.46 -26.40 -14.64
CA ILE A 131 -31.92 -27.34 -13.61
C ILE A 131 -33.08 -26.74 -12.81
N ASN A 132 -33.00 -25.47 -12.43
CA ASN A 132 -34.07 -24.79 -11.69
C ASN A 132 -35.34 -24.66 -12.53
N THR A 133 -35.21 -24.35 -13.83
CA THR A 133 -36.36 -24.28 -14.73
C THR A 133 -36.97 -25.67 -15.01
N MET A 134 -36.15 -26.71 -15.20
CA MET A 134 -36.66 -28.08 -15.35
C MET A 134 -37.27 -28.64 -14.04
N GLY A 135 -36.69 -28.29 -12.89
CA GLY A 135 -37.20 -28.68 -11.56
C GLY A 135 -38.51 -27.99 -11.17
N ASN A 136 -38.78 -26.79 -11.71
CA ASN A 136 -40.08 -26.10 -11.55
C ASN A 136 -41.17 -26.60 -12.53
N ILE A 137 -40.83 -27.45 -13.50
CA ILE A 137 -41.77 -27.99 -14.51
C ILE A 137 -42.23 -29.42 -14.16
N LEU A 138 -41.66 -30.04 -13.13
CA LEU A 138 -42.13 -31.31 -12.53
C LEU A 138 -42.97 -31.06 -11.27
#